data_AF-A0A2P8F392-F1
#
_entry.id   AF-A0A2P8F392-F1
#
_cell.length_a   1.000
_cell.length_b   1.000
_cell.length_c   1.000
_cell.angle_alpha   90.00
_cell.angle_beta   90.00
_cell.angle_gamma   90.00
#
_symmetry.space_group_name_H-M   'P 1'
#
loop_
_entity.id
_entity.type
_entity.pdbx_description
1 polymer ?
#
loop_
_entity_poly.entity_id
_entity_poly.type
_entity_poly.pdbx_seq_one_letter_code
_entity_poly.pdbx_strand_id
1 'polypeptide(L)'
;MNTEEAAVYCRQRGLYPEQLQRWRHDCEQAASLSYDDRRREADEAKQQRKRIKELERELQRKNAALAETAALLTLSKKARVIWGDEES
;
A
#
# COMPACT_ATOMS: atom_id res chain seq x y z
N MET A 1 -39.85 -10.76 20.65
CA MET A 1 -40.50 -11.68 19.68
C MET A 1 -40.21 -13.08 20.17
N ASN A 2 -41.25 -13.80 20.57
CA ASN A 2 -41.10 -15.17 21.07
C ASN A 2 -40.64 -16.08 19.91
N THR A 3 -39.92 -17.17 20.20
CA THR A 3 -39.41 -18.12 19.19
C THR A 3 -40.54 -18.75 18.37
N GLU A 4 -41.69 -19.00 18.99
CA GLU A 4 -42.91 -19.48 18.32
C GLU A 4 -43.50 -18.44 17.35
N GLU A 5 -43.61 -17.18 17.77
CA GLU A 5 -44.10 -16.10 16.91
C GLU A 5 -43.19 -15.91 15.69
N ALA A 6 -41.87 -16.03 15.90
CA ALA A 6 -40.89 -15.98 14.82
C ALA A 6 -41.02 -17.17 13.86
N ALA A 7 -41.20 -18.39 14.37
CA ALA A 7 -41.39 -19.57 13.53
C ALA A 7 -42.67 -19.48 12.69
N VAL A 8 -43.78 -19.03 13.26
CA VAL A 8 -45.05 -18.83 12.55
C VAL A 8 -44.89 -17.76 11.48
N TYR A 9 -44.29 -16.62 11.82
CA TYR A 9 -44.04 -15.52 10.89
C TYR A 9 -43.14 -15.92 9.72
N CYS A 10 -42.09 -16.71 9.98
CA CYS A 10 -41.22 -17.23 8.93
C CYS A 10 -41.96 -18.20 8.01
N ARG A 11 -42.71 -19.16 8.58
CA ARG A 11 -43.48 -20.16 7.81
C ARG A 11 -44.55 -19.53 6.93
N GLN A 12 -45.24 -18.49 7.42
CA GLN A 12 -46.21 -17.72 6.62
C GLN A 12 -45.59 -17.09 5.37
N ARG A 13 -44.27 -16.88 5.37
CA ARG A 13 -43.50 -16.30 4.27
C ARG A 13 -42.68 -17.33 3.49
N GLY A 14 -42.90 -18.64 3.74
CA GLY A 14 -42.16 -19.73 3.10
C GLY A 14 -40.71 -19.85 3.55
N LEU A 15 -40.35 -19.27 4.70
CA LEU A 15 -39.00 -19.26 5.24
C LEU A 15 -38.93 -20.08 6.54
N TYR A 16 -37.76 -20.63 6.81
CA TYR A 16 -37.45 -21.29 8.08
C TYR A 16 -36.56 -20.38 8.94
N PRO A 17 -36.81 -20.26 10.25
CA PRO A 17 -35.96 -19.46 11.15
C PRO A 17 -34.48 -19.80 11.04
N GLU A 18 -34.15 -21.07 10.80
CA GLU A 18 -32.79 -21.57 10.62
C GLU A 18 -32.14 -20.98 9.36
N GLN A 19 -32.90 -20.74 8.28
CA GLN A 19 -32.41 -20.10 7.06
C GLN A 19 -32.06 -18.63 7.32
N LEU A 20 -32.85 -17.92 8.15
CA LEU A 20 -32.55 -16.53 8.52
C LEU A 20 -31.31 -16.45 9.42
N GLN A 21 -31.17 -17.35 10.39
CA GLN A 21 -29.97 -17.41 11.23
C GLN A 21 -28.72 -17.71 10.41
N ARG A 22 -28.81 -18.67 9.48
CA ARG A 22 -27.72 -19.00 8.56
C ARG A 22 -27.35 -17.80 7.69
N TRP A 23 -28.33 -17.16 7.07
CA TRP A 23 -28.08 -15.99 6.23
C TRP A 23 -27.45 -14.83 7.01
N ARG A 24 -27.92 -14.58 8.23
CA ARG A 24 -27.33 -13.58 9.13
C ARG A 24 -25.87 -13.92 9.45
N HIS A 25 -25.61 -15.17 9.79
CA HIS A 25 -24.25 -15.64 10.09
C HIS A 25 -23.31 -15.48 8.89
N ASP A 26 -23.77 -15.89 7.70
CA ASP A 26 -23.00 -15.76 6.46
C ASP A 26 -22.69 -14.28 6.15
N CYS A 27 -23.66 -13.38 6.34
CA CYS A 27 -23.48 -11.94 6.19
C CYS A 27 -22.51 -11.35 7.23
N GLU A 28 -22.60 -11.75 8.49
CA GLU A 28 -21.70 -11.29 9.56
C GLU A 28 -20.25 -11.75 9.30
N GLN A 29 -20.06 -13.00 8.88
CA GLN A 29 -18.75 -13.51 8.49
C GLN A 29 -18.17 -12.77 7.29
N ALA A 30 -18.95 -12.60 6.22
CA ALA A 30 -18.50 -11.89 5.02
C ALA A 30 -18.13 -10.42 5.32
N ALA A 31 -18.90 -9.75 6.18
CA ALA A 31 -18.60 -8.41 6.64
C ALA A 31 -17.30 -8.33 7.45
N SER A 32 -17.05 -9.31 8.33
CA SER A 32 -15.81 -9.40 9.11
C SER A 32 -14.58 -9.59 8.21
N LEU A 33 -14.65 -10.54 7.26
CA LEU A 33 -13.57 -10.79 6.30
C LEU A 33 -13.27 -9.53 5.48
N SER A 34 -14.32 -8.86 4.98
CA SER A 34 -14.18 -7.60 4.24
C SER A 34 -13.57 -6.46 5.07
N TYR A 35 -13.77 -6.44 6.38
CA TYR A 35 -13.15 -5.45 7.25
C TYR A 35 -11.65 -5.72 7.43
N ASP A 36 -11.29 -6.97 7.69
CA ASP A 36 -9.90 -7.38 7.90
C ASP A 36 -9.06 -7.22 6.63
N ASP A 37 -9.61 -7.54 5.46
CA ASP A 37 -8.94 -7.36 4.16
C ASP A 37 -8.67 -5.87 3.89
N ARG A 38 -9.67 -5.00 4.06
CA ARG A 38 -9.50 -3.54 3.90
C ARG A 38 -8.46 -2.97 4.84
N ARG A 39 -8.38 -3.49 6.07
CA ARG A 39 -7.37 -3.06 7.04
C ARG A 39 -5.97 -3.48 6.60
N ARG A 40 -5.80 -4.73 6.16
CA ARG A 40 -4.53 -5.24 5.62
C ARG A 40 -4.08 -4.42 4.41
N GLU A 41 -4.96 -4.20 3.45
CA GLU A 41 -4.67 -3.39 2.25
C GLU A 41 -4.23 -1.96 2.62
N ALA A 42 -4.89 -1.33 3.60
CA ALA A 42 -4.52 0.01 4.05
C ALA A 42 -3.14 0.04 4.71
N ASP A 43 -2.83 -0.96 5.55
CA ASP A 43 -1.53 -1.09 6.20
C ASP A 43 -0.42 -1.36 5.19
N GLU A 44 -0.65 -2.25 4.22
CA GLU A 44 0.27 -2.52 3.11
C GLU A 44 0.51 -1.27 2.27
N ALA A 45 -0.55 -0.56 1.87
CA ALA A 45 -0.43 0.68 1.10
C ALA A 45 0.37 1.75 1.86
N LYS A 46 0.21 1.85 3.19
CA LYS A 46 0.99 2.76 4.03
C LYS A 46 2.46 2.37 4.08
N GLN A 47 2.77 1.08 4.22
CA GLN A 47 4.15 0.58 4.19
C GLN A 47 4.81 0.83 2.83
N GLN A 48 4.10 0.55 1.73
CA GLN A 48 4.59 0.80 0.38
C GLN A 48 4.87 2.29 0.14
N ARG A 49 3.95 3.18 0.53
CA ARG A 49 4.17 4.64 0.44
C ARG A 49 5.39 5.10 1.23
N LYS A 50 5.60 4.55 2.43
CA LYS A 50 6.79 4.85 3.23
C LYS A 50 8.06 4.40 2.50
N ARG A 51 8.07 3.19 1.96
CA ARG A 51 9.20 2.62 1.23
C ARG A 51 9.52 3.43 -0.03
N ILE A 52 8.50 3.82 -0.80
CA ILE A 52 8.67 4.67 -1.99
C ILE A 52 9.35 5.99 -1.60
N LYS A 53 8.86 6.67 -0.56
CA LYS A 53 9.43 7.94 -0.11
C LYS A 53 10.89 7.81 0.36
N GLU A 54 11.23 6.71 1.02
CA GLU A 54 12.62 6.42 1.43
C GLU A 54 13.53 6.20 0.22
N LEU A 55 13.07 5.39 -0.74
CA LEU A 55 13.80 5.11 -1.98
C LEU A 55 13.98 6.38 -2.82
N GLU A 56 12.95 7.20 -2.98
CA GLU A 56 13.04 8.48 -3.69
C GLU A 56 14.08 9.42 -3.05
N ARG A 57 14.11 9.51 -1.72
CA ARG A 57 15.12 10.31 -1.00
C ARG A 57 16.54 9.77 -1.16
N GLU A 58 16.70 8.46 -1.18
CA GLU A 58 18.01 7.85 -1.43
C GLU A 58 18.46 8.10 -2.87
N LEU A 59 17.55 7.93 -3.83
CA LEU A 59 17.80 8.20 -5.24
C LEU A 59 18.21 9.66 -5.47
N GLN A 60 17.50 10.61 -4.85
CA GLN A 60 17.82 12.03 -4.96
C GLN A 60 19.24 12.35 -4.43
N ARG A 61 19.61 11.79 -3.27
CA ARG A 61 20.95 11.97 -2.69
C ARG A 61 22.04 11.38 -3.57
N LYS A 62 21.83 10.17 -4.10
CA LYS A 62 22.77 9.52 -5.02
C LYS A 62 22.92 10.31 -6.32
N ASN A 63 21.82 10.80 -6.89
CA ASN A 63 21.86 11.61 -8.10
C ASN A 63 22.57 12.95 -7.88
N ALA A 64 22.39 13.59 -6.73
CA ALA A 64 23.12 14.81 -6.38
C ALA A 64 24.64 14.58 -6.31
N ALA A 65 25.08 13.55 -5.58
CA ALA A 65 26.50 13.19 -5.49
C ALA A 65 27.08 12.80 -6.86
N LEU A 66 26.30 12.11 -7.69
CA LEU A 66 26.70 11.76 -9.06
C LEU A 66 26.85 13.02 -9.93
N ALA A 67 25.91 13.97 -9.82
CA ALA A 67 25.97 15.23 -10.56
C ALA A 67 27.17 16.09 -10.14
N GLU A 68 27.46 16.17 -8.84
CA GLU A 68 28.65 16.85 -8.32
C GLU A 68 29.93 16.21 -8.88
N THR A 69 30.03 14.87 -8.86
CA THR A 69 31.18 14.15 -9.42
C THR A 69 31.34 14.41 -10.92
N ALA A 70 30.24 14.39 -11.67
CA ALA A 70 30.25 14.69 -13.10
C ALA A 70 30.68 16.14 -13.38
N ALA A 71 30.25 17.10 -12.55
CA ALA A 71 30.65 18.49 -12.65
C ALA A 71 32.15 18.66 -12.37
N LEU A 72 32.67 18.06 -11.30
CA LEU A 72 34.10 18.07 -10.97
C LEU A 72 34.95 17.45 -12.10
N LEU A 73 34.53 16.30 -12.63
CA LEU A 73 35.23 15.66 -13.76
C LEU A 73 35.23 16.55 -15.00
N THR A 74 34.11 17.23 -15.27
CA THR A 74 33.99 18.15 -16.41
C THR A 74 34.90 19.36 -16.24
N LEU A 75 34.95 19.95 -15.04
CA LEU A 75 35.83 21.07 -14.72
C LEU A 75 37.30 20.66 -14.83
N SER A 76 37.68 19.49 -14.28
CA SER A 76 39.04 18.95 -14.40
C SER A 76 39.46 18.76 -15.86
N LYS A 77 38.59 18.18 -16.70
CA LYS A 77 38.83 18.04 -18.14
C LYS A 77 39.03 19.39 -18.83
N LYS A 78 38.16 20.37 -18.53
CA LYS A 78 38.28 21.73 -19.11
C LYS A 78 39.57 22.42 -18.66
N ALA A 79 39.94 22.28 -17.39
CA ALA A 79 41.17 22.85 -16.87
C ALA A 79 42.41 22.26 -17.57
N ARG A 80 42.47 20.93 -17.71
CA ARG A 80 43.54 20.24 -18.45
C ARG A 80 43.68 20.73 -19.90
N VAL A 81 42.56 21.04 -20.56
CA VAL A 81 42.57 21.61 -21.93
C VAL A 81 43.11 23.04 -21.96
N ILE A 82 42.78 23.87 -20.95
CA ILE A 82 43.19 25.28 -20.91
C ILE A 82 44.65 25.43 -20.50
N TRP A 83 45.07 24.72 -19.45
CA TRP A 83 46.40 24.87 -18.86
C TRP A 83 47.41 23.83 -19.36
N GLY A 84 46.98 22.84 -20.16
CA GLY A 84 47.81 21.70 -20.56
C GLY A 84 48.00 20.71 -19.40
N ASP A 85 48.53 19.54 -19.71
CA ASP A 85 49.05 18.65 -18.66
C ASP A 85 50.27 19.31 -18.04
N GLU A 86 50.19 19.70 -16.76
CA GLU A 86 51.37 19.84 -15.91
C GLU A 86 51.95 18.43 -15.66
N GLU A 87 52.38 17.75 -16.72
CA GLU A 87 53.32 16.64 -16.65
C GLU A 87 54.71 17.23 -16.92
N SER A 88 55.38 17.61 -15.82
CA SER A 88 56.81 17.40 -15.64
C SER A 88 57.00 16.60 -14.35
#